data_AF-A0A7C1NG52-F1
#
_entry.id   AF-A0A7C1NG52-F1
#
_cell.length_a   1.000
_cell.length_b   1.000
_cell.length_c   1.000
_cell.angle_alpha   90.00
_cell.angle_beta   90.00
_cell.angle_gamma   90.00
#
_symmetry.space_group_name_H-M   'P 1'
#
loop_
_entity.id
_entity.type
_entity.pdbx_description
1 polymer ?
#
loop_
_entity_poly.entity_id
_entity_poly.type
_entity_poly.pdbx_seq_one_letter_code
_entity_poly.pdbx_strand_id
1 'polypeptide(L)'
;MSYTPPKDSYAGKIYPVTLGTGEKAVTFGGENVLTFHGFEGEAPNAPLIAMEIMDIPPTEWPEEVRKQVESVSDDPASWALHYQNDLGAKAIALRLQGTHPDSGDRSADDAVLTVKA
;
A
#
# COMPACT_ATOMS: atom_id res chain seq x y z
N MET A 1 1.42 38.35 -29.05
CA MET A 1 2.04 37.01 -29.23
C MET A 1 1.35 36.06 -28.28
N SER A 2 0.86 34.93 -28.77
CA SER A 2 0.23 33.89 -27.95
C SER A 2 1.33 33.02 -27.31
N TYR A 3 1.21 32.77 -26.01
CA TYR A 3 2.08 31.84 -25.30
C TYR A 3 1.79 30.39 -25.71
N THR A 4 2.82 29.56 -25.80
CA THR A 4 2.71 28.10 -25.98
C THR A 4 3.62 27.44 -24.96
N PRO A 5 3.10 26.57 -24.07
CA PRO A 5 3.93 25.89 -23.09
C PRO A 5 4.88 24.91 -23.80
N PRO A 6 6.17 24.85 -23.41
CA PRO A 6 7.07 23.81 -23.88
C PRO A 6 6.53 22.45 -23.42
N LYS A 7 6.65 21.45 -24.29
CA LYS A 7 6.24 20.07 -24.02
C LYS A 7 7.41 19.15 -24.30
N ASP A 8 7.75 18.31 -23.34
CA ASP A 8 8.75 17.28 -23.53
C ASP A 8 8.12 15.96 -24.00
N SER A 9 8.84 15.20 -24.81
CA SER A 9 8.41 13.90 -25.30
C SER A 9 9.32 12.80 -24.77
N TYR A 10 8.71 11.80 -24.14
CA TYR A 10 9.41 10.65 -23.58
C TYR A 10 9.18 9.41 -24.45
N ALA A 11 10.25 8.76 -24.88
CA ALA A 11 10.17 7.54 -25.69
C ALA A 11 9.76 6.29 -24.87
N GLY A 12 10.01 6.33 -23.55
CA GLY A 12 9.69 5.25 -22.63
C GLY A 12 8.39 5.49 -21.87
N LYS A 13 7.84 4.42 -21.30
CA LYS A 13 6.73 4.47 -20.33
C LYS A 13 7.04 3.57 -19.15
N ILE A 14 6.54 3.94 -17.97
CA ILE A 14 6.50 3.05 -16.81
C ILE A 14 5.49 1.95 -17.11
N TYR A 15 5.85 0.70 -16.82
CA TYR A 15 4.92 -0.41 -17.01
C TYR A 15 3.84 -0.37 -15.92
N PRO A 16 2.55 -0.45 -16.30
CA PRO A 16 1.49 -0.58 -15.32
C PRO A 16 1.57 -1.95 -14.65
N VAL A 17 1.36 -1.98 -13.33
CA VAL A 17 1.34 -3.21 -12.52
C VAL A 17 -0.03 -3.33 -11.88
N THR A 18 -0.63 -4.51 -12.00
CA THR A 18 -1.90 -4.86 -11.36
C THR A 18 -1.62 -5.79 -10.18
N LEU A 19 -2.07 -5.39 -8.99
CA LEU A 19 -2.05 -6.21 -7.78
C LEU A 19 -3.46 -6.69 -7.45
N GLY A 20 -3.58 -7.96 -7.03
CA GLY A 20 -4.85 -8.58 -6.68
C GLY A 20 -5.60 -9.19 -7.87
N THR A 21 -6.81 -9.67 -7.60
CA THR A 21 -7.66 -10.37 -8.58
C THR A 21 -9.12 -9.92 -8.44
N GLY A 22 -9.88 -9.98 -9.55
CA GLY A 22 -11.31 -9.66 -9.54
C GLY A 22 -11.58 -8.19 -9.21
N GLU A 23 -12.68 -7.92 -8.51
CA GLU A 23 -13.13 -6.56 -8.18
C GLU A 23 -12.19 -5.79 -7.24
N LYS A 24 -11.30 -6.50 -6.53
CA LYS A 24 -10.30 -5.91 -5.62
C LYS A 24 -8.97 -5.62 -6.30
N ALA A 25 -8.82 -5.90 -7.60
CA ALA A 25 -7.58 -5.65 -8.31
C ALA A 25 -7.34 -4.14 -8.46
N VAL A 26 -6.11 -3.69 -8.21
CA VAL A 26 -5.70 -2.29 -8.33
C VAL A 26 -4.51 -2.19 -9.28
N THR A 27 -4.61 -1.29 -10.26
CA THR A 27 -3.54 -1.01 -11.21
C THR A 27 -2.92 0.35 -10.91
N PHE A 28 -1.59 0.41 -10.92
CA PHE A 28 -0.81 1.65 -10.78
C PHE A 28 0.35 1.68 -11.77
N GLY A 29 0.96 2.86 -11.95
CA GLY A 29 1.97 3.09 -12.98
C GLY A 29 1.34 3.36 -14.35
N GLY A 30 2.11 3.17 -15.42
CA GLY A 30 1.64 3.41 -16.79
C GLY A 30 1.92 4.82 -17.30
N GLU A 31 2.53 5.69 -16.50
CA GLU A 31 2.88 7.04 -16.93
C GLU A 31 3.96 7.04 -18.03
N ASN A 32 3.82 7.96 -18.99
CA ASN A 32 4.82 8.27 -20.00
C ASN A 32 5.33 9.72 -19.88
N VAL A 33 5.20 10.28 -18.68
CA VAL A 33 5.42 11.70 -18.40
C VAL A 33 5.91 11.89 -16.97
N LEU A 34 6.47 13.06 -16.67
CA LEU A 34 6.83 13.43 -15.31
C LEU A 34 5.61 13.47 -14.39
N THR A 35 5.84 13.28 -13.09
CA THR A 35 4.77 13.21 -12.10
C THR A 35 3.92 14.48 -12.13
N PHE A 36 2.61 14.32 -12.31
CA PHE A 36 1.61 15.41 -12.40
C PHE A 36 1.69 16.32 -13.63
N HIS A 37 2.49 15.98 -14.64
CA HIS A 37 2.59 16.72 -15.91
C HIS A 37 1.54 16.29 -16.95
N GLY A 38 0.26 16.25 -16.56
CA GLY A 38 -0.83 15.80 -17.44
C GLY A 38 -1.08 16.67 -18.69
N PHE A 39 -0.37 17.79 -18.86
CA PHE A 39 -0.49 18.67 -20.04
C PHE A 39 0.35 18.21 -21.25
N GLU A 40 1.33 17.33 -21.02
CA GLU A 40 2.31 16.89 -22.02
C GLU A 40 2.38 15.36 -22.20
N GLY A 41 1.61 14.59 -21.42
CA GLY A 41 1.51 13.15 -21.57
C GLY A 41 0.38 12.53 -20.75
N GLU A 42 0.42 11.22 -20.59
CA GLU A 42 -0.58 10.41 -19.91
C GLU A 42 -0.02 9.87 -18.58
N ALA A 43 -0.82 10.00 -17.52
CA ALA A 43 -0.63 9.35 -16.24
C ALA A 43 -1.95 8.66 -15.87
N PRO A 44 -2.21 7.45 -16.41
CA PRO A 44 -3.53 6.84 -16.41
C PRO A 44 -4.00 6.38 -15.03
N ASN A 45 -3.06 6.11 -14.12
CA ASN A 45 -3.36 5.61 -12.78
C ASN A 45 -2.82 6.57 -11.72
N ALA A 46 -3.60 6.76 -10.64
CA ALA A 46 -3.15 7.52 -9.48
C ALA A 46 -2.12 6.71 -8.66
N PRO A 47 -1.25 7.39 -7.88
CA PRO A 47 -0.38 6.71 -6.92
C PRO A 47 -1.19 5.83 -5.95
N LEU A 48 -0.72 4.61 -5.71
CA LEU A 48 -1.32 3.68 -4.77
C LEU A 48 -0.68 3.85 -3.38
N ILE A 49 -1.50 4.08 -2.37
CA ILE A 49 -1.08 4.10 -0.97
C ILE A 49 -1.54 2.79 -0.31
N ALA A 50 -0.59 2.04 0.21
CA ALA A 50 -0.85 0.86 1.03
C ALA A 50 -0.63 1.20 2.51
N MET A 51 -1.50 0.71 3.39
CA MET A 51 -1.36 0.90 4.83
C MET A 51 -0.70 -0.32 5.46
N GLU A 52 0.30 -0.08 6.31
CA GLU A 52 1.07 -1.13 6.99
C GLU A 52 0.29 -1.71 8.18
N ILE A 53 0.17 -3.03 8.20
CA ILE A 53 -0.28 -3.80 9.37
C ILE A 53 0.80 -4.83 9.73
N MET A 54 0.79 -5.30 10.97
CA MET A 54 1.70 -6.35 11.44
C MET A 54 0.93 -7.57 11.95
N ASP A 55 1.59 -8.72 11.92
CA ASP A 55 1.06 -9.96 12.49
C ASP A 55 1.16 -10.02 14.03
N ILE A 56 1.93 -9.11 14.64
CA ILE A 56 2.06 -8.91 16.09
C ILE A 56 1.78 -7.45 16.47
N PRO A 57 1.37 -7.17 17.73
CA PRO A 57 1.12 -5.80 18.18
C PRO A 57 2.34 -4.88 18.00
N PRO A 58 2.14 -3.62 17.56
CA PRO A 58 3.20 -2.65 17.28
C PRO A 58 3.81 -2.04 18.56
N THR A 59 4.50 -2.84 19.37
CA THR A 59 5.08 -2.36 20.64
C THR A 59 6.18 -1.32 20.45
N GLU A 60 6.92 -1.41 19.35
CA GLU A 60 8.04 -0.52 18.99
C GLU A 60 7.60 0.78 18.31
N TRP A 61 6.31 0.94 18.00
CA TRP A 61 5.82 2.16 17.36
C TRP A 61 5.72 3.30 18.36
N PRO A 62 5.90 4.57 17.91
CA PRO A 62 5.63 5.73 18.74
C PRO A 62 4.20 5.70 19.29
N GLU A 63 4.05 6.10 20.55
CA GLU A 63 2.79 6.01 21.30
C GLU A 63 1.61 6.64 20.54
N GLU A 64 1.81 7.82 19.95
CA GLU A 64 0.78 8.54 19.19
C GLU A 64 0.30 7.80 17.94
N VAL A 65 1.17 7.02 17.31
CA VAL A 65 0.79 6.18 16.15
C VAL A 65 0.05 4.95 16.65
N ARG A 66 0.54 4.32 17.73
CA ARG A 66 -0.07 3.12 18.32
C ARG A 66 -1.50 3.38 18.81
N LYS A 67 -1.77 4.54 19.40
CA LYS A 67 -3.12 4.95 19.86
C LYS A 67 -4.19 4.84 18.78
N GLN A 68 -3.84 5.04 17.51
CA GLN A 68 -4.78 4.98 16.40
C GLN A 68 -5.25 3.54 16.10
N VAL A 69 -4.46 2.54 16.52
CA VAL A 69 -4.68 1.13 16.16
C VAL A 69 -4.80 0.24 17.38
N GLU A 70 -4.69 0.78 18.60
CA GLU A 70 -4.69 0.03 19.86
C GLU A 70 -5.91 -0.89 20.01
N SER A 71 -7.07 -0.47 19.52
CA SER A 71 -8.31 -1.28 19.57
C SER A 71 -8.35 -2.45 18.59
N VAL A 72 -7.50 -2.46 17.56
CA VAL A 72 -7.52 -3.45 16.47
C VAL A 72 -6.19 -4.17 16.27
N SER A 73 -5.10 -3.68 16.84
CA SER A 73 -3.74 -4.14 16.55
C SER A 73 -3.39 -5.54 17.09
N ASP A 74 -4.27 -6.13 17.90
CA ASP A 74 -4.16 -7.51 18.38
C ASP A 74 -4.62 -8.53 17.33
N ASP A 75 -5.45 -8.12 16.37
CA ASP A 75 -5.94 -8.98 15.27
C ASP A 75 -5.66 -8.34 13.90
N PRO A 76 -4.70 -8.87 13.11
CA PRO A 76 -4.34 -8.34 11.81
C PRO A 76 -5.51 -8.25 10.82
N ALA A 77 -6.49 -9.17 10.90
CA ALA A 77 -7.65 -9.16 10.01
C ALA A 77 -8.60 -8.00 10.37
N SER A 78 -8.91 -7.81 11.65
CA SER A 78 -9.68 -6.65 12.13
C SER A 78 -8.96 -5.33 11.83
N TRP A 79 -7.63 -5.29 11.96
CA TRP A 79 -6.84 -4.11 11.62
C TRP A 79 -6.92 -3.78 10.11
N ALA A 80 -6.79 -4.77 9.24
CA ALA A 80 -6.96 -4.59 7.80
C ALA A 80 -8.35 -4.05 7.44
N LEU A 81 -9.40 -4.59 8.08
CA LEU A 81 -10.78 -4.14 7.89
C LEU A 81 -11.01 -2.71 8.38
N HIS A 82 -10.43 -2.33 9.52
CA HIS A 82 -10.47 -0.96 10.02
C HIS A 82 -9.87 0.02 9.02
N TYR A 83 -8.68 -0.28 8.49
CA TYR A 83 -8.05 0.55 7.47
C TYR A 83 -8.83 0.61 6.16
N GLN A 84 -9.42 -0.51 5.73
CA GLN A 84 -10.25 -0.53 4.54
C GLN A 84 -11.51 0.34 4.72
N ASN A 85 -12.24 0.16 5.82
CA ASN A 85 -13.57 0.75 6.02
C ASN A 85 -13.50 2.22 6.45
N ASP A 86 -12.59 2.56 7.36
CA ASP A 86 -12.57 3.87 8.00
C ASP A 86 -11.60 4.84 7.32
N LEU A 87 -10.50 4.32 6.76
CA LEU A 87 -9.45 5.11 6.11
C LEU A 87 -9.41 4.92 4.57
N GLY A 88 -10.23 4.02 4.02
CA GLY A 88 -10.33 3.82 2.57
C GLY A 88 -9.08 3.19 1.94
N ALA A 89 -8.34 2.36 2.68
CA ALA A 89 -7.18 1.64 2.13
C ALA A 89 -7.59 0.81 0.90
N LYS A 90 -6.89 1.05 -0.22
CA LYS A 90 -7.02 0.24 -1.44
C LYS A 90 -6.05 -0.93 -1.47
N ALA A 91 -5.00 -0.88 -0.66
CA ALA A 91 -4.01 -1.93 -0.51
C ALA A 91 -3.55 -2.00 0.96
N ILE A 92 -3.21 -3.20 1.39
CA ILE A 92 -2.68 -3.48 2.72
C ILE A 92 -1.28 -4.07 2.56
N ALA A 93 -0.32 -3.52 3.30
CA ALA A 93 1.03 -4.05 3.39
C ALA A 93 1.14 -4.84 4.71
N LEU A 94 0.96 -6.16 4.64
CA LEU A 94 1.13 -7.05 5.79
C LEU A 94 2.62 -7.32 6.02
N ARG A 95 3.13 -6.88 7.17
CA ARG A 95 4.49 -7.12 7.61
C ARG A 95 4.51 -8.25 8.65
N LEU A 96 5.17 -9.35 8.31
CA LEU A 96 5.30 -10.55 9.15
C LEU A 96 6.43 -10.41 10.17
N GLN A 97 6.36 -9.41 11.04
CA GLN A 97 7.36 -9.11 12.07
C GLN A 97 7.49 -10.23 13.11
N GLY A 98 6.42 -10.98 13.39
CA GLY A 98 6.41 -12.10 14.33
C GLY A 98 7.27 -13.29 13.90
N THR A 99 7.66 -13.39 12.63
CA THR A 99 8.59 -14.42 12.14
C THR A 99 10.05 -14.16 12.54
N HIS A 100 10.36 -12.98 13.09
CA HIS A 100 11.69 -12.69 13.59
C HIS A 100 11.97 -13.51 14.86
N PRO A 101 13.14 -14.19 14.97
CA PRO A 101 13.47 -15.04 16.12
C PRO A 101 13.44 -14.31 17.47
N ASP A 102 13.90 -13.05 17.49
CA ASP A 102 13.88 -12.23 18.72
C ASP A 102 12.53 -11.57 19.02
N SER A 103 11.55 -11.70 18.13
CA SER A 103 10.20 -11.15 18.34
C SER A 103 9.23 -12.26 18.73
N GLY A 104 8.75 -13.03 17.76
CA GLY A 104 7.76 -14.09 17.99
C GLY A 104 8.24 -15.48 17.64
N ASP A 105 9.36 -15.61 16.90
CA ASP A 105 9.87 -16.86 16.32
C ASP A 105 8.76 -17.72 15.68
N ARG A 106 7.77 -17.06 15.06
CA ARG A 106 6.60 -17.73 14.49
C ARG A 106 7.00 -18.57 13.29
N SER A 107 6.39 -19.75 13.20
CA SER A 107 6.63 -20.65 12.08
C SER A 107 6.08 -20.08 10.77
N ALA A 108 6.56 -20.61 9.65
CA ALA A 108 5.99 -20.29 8.33
C ALA A 108 4.50 -20.67 8.24
N ASP A 109 4.07 -21.74 8.92
CA ASP A 109 2.68 -22.18 8.93
C ASP A 109 1.79 -21.16 9.65
N ASP A 110 2.23 -20.63 10.79
CA ASP A 110 1.52 -19.58 11.53
C ASP A 110 1.42 -18.29 10.69
N ALA A 111 2.49 -17.89 10.03
CA ALA A 111 2.51 -16.72 9.16
C ALA A 111 1.51 -16.87 7.98
N VAL A 112 1.42 -18.07 7.39
CA VAL A 112 0.47 -18.35 6.31
C VAL A 112 -0.98 -18.28 6.81
N LEU A 113 -1.25 -18.68 8.05
CA LEU A 113 -2.59 -18.52 8.63
C LEU A 113 -2.96 -17.04 8.74
N THR A 114 -2.04 -16.17 9.19
CA THR A 114 -2.28 -14.71 9.23
C THR A 114 -2.52 -14.12 7.85
N VAL A 115 -1.77 -14.55 6.83
CA VAL A 115 -1.94 -14.05 5.44
C VAL A 115 -3.31 -14.44 4.85
N LYS A 116 -3.88 -15.56 5.29
CA LYS A 116 -5.15 -16.10 4.76
C LYS A 116 -6.39 -15.69 5.56
N ALA A 117 -6.21 -15.13 6.76
CA ALA A 117 -7.29 -14.65 7.62
C ALA A 117 -8.05 -13.48 6.96
#